data_AF-A0A3N5XWV5-F1
#
_entry.id   AF-A0A3N5XWV5-F1
#
_cell.length_a   1.000
_cell.length_b   1.000
_cell.length_c   1.000
_cell.angle_alpha   90.00
_cell.angle_beta   90.00
_cell.angle_gamma   90.00
#
_symmetry.space_group_name_H-M   'P 1'
#
loop_
_entity.id
_entity.type
_entity.pdbx_description
1 polymer ?
#
loop_
_entity_poly.entity_id
_entity_poly.type
_entity_poly.pdbx_seq_one_letter_code
_entity_poly.pdbx_strand_id
1 'polypeptide(L)'
;MINPDWTLPVASLIFLITLFALNKLLFQPLLKILDIRRERTIEMRQKAQKELEYQQALLEEYTSRIKQEKQAGYRLADSLRAAALQERQQAMAQARTDAEQVLKQAKDEIRAEAEKARHRLQQESEEVAVLITARILQRS
;
A
#
# COMPACT_ATOMS: atom_id res chain seq x y z
N MET A 1 16.70 70.66 -74.37
CA MET A 1 18.10 70.18 -74.24
C MET A 1 18.29 69.76 -72.80
N ILE A 2 18.19 68.46 -72.54
CA ILE A 2 18.46 67.87 -71.22
C ILE A 2 19.95 67.52 -71.27
N ASN A 3 20.79 68.34 -70.65
CA ASN A 3 22.17 67.95 -70.42
C ASN A 3 22.15 66.86 -69.34
N PRO A 4 22.83 65.72 -69.55
CA PRO A 4 23.01 64.74 -68.51
C PRO A 4 23.99 65.32 -67.49
N ASP A 5 23.47 66.04 -66.51
CA ASP A 5 24.29 66.63 -65.45
C ASP A 5 24.92 65.51 -64.61
N TRP A 6 26.24 65.62 -64.43
CA TRP A 6 27.08 64.71 -63.61
C TRP A 6 26.60 64.59 -62.15
N THR A 7 25.67 65.44 -61.71
CA THR A 7 25.02 65.42 -60.40
C THR A 7 24.12 64.20 -60.19
N LEU A 8 23.44 63.67 -61.23
CA LEU A 8 22.59 62.50 -61.09
C LEU A 8 23.36 61.23 -60.65
N PRO A 9 24.43 60.80 -61.33
CA PRO A 9 25.20 59.64 -60.90
C PRO A 9 25.87 59.84 -59.53
N VAL A 10 26.30 61.06 -59.20
CA VAL A 10 26.85 61.39 -57.87
C VAL A 10 25.78 61.29 -56.77
N ALA A 11 24.57 61.81 -57.01
CA ALA A 11 23.46 61.70 -56.07
C ALA A 11 23.02 60.24 -55.88
N SER A 12 22.97 59.44 -56.96
CA SER A 12 22.72 58.00 -56.86
C SER A 12 23.79 57.28 -56.06
N LEU A 13 25.07 57.63 -56.24
CA LEU A 13 26.16 57.03 -55.45
C LEU A 13 26.02 57.34 -53.96
N ILE A 14 25.74 58.60 -53.61
CA ILE A 14 25.52 59.02 -52.22
C ILE A 14 24.29 58.33 -51.61
N PHE A 15 23.21 58.20 -52.39
CA PHE A 15 22.01 57.48 -51.96
C PHE A 15 22.30 56.00 -51.69
N LEU A 16 23.04 55.32 -52.58
CA LEU A 16 23.42 53.92 -52.40
C LEU A 16 24.33 53.72 -51.19
N ILE A 17 25.31 54.60 -50.98
CA ILE A 17 26.17 54.57 -49.79
C ILE A 17 25.34 54.76 -48.52
N THR A 18 24.43 55.73 -48.52
CA THR A 18 23.55 56.01 -47.38
C THR A 18 22.60 54.86 -47.10
N LEU A 19 22.01 54.25 -48.14
CA LEU A 19 21.16 53.07 -48.03
C LEU A 19 21.92 51.89 -47.42
N PHE A 20 23.15 51.65 -47.87
CA PHE A 20 23.99 50.57 -47.35
C PHE A 20 24.43 50.84 -45.90
N ALA A 21 24.80 52.08 -45.59
CA ALA A 21 25.12 52.50 -44.22
C ALA A 21 23.90 52.32 -43.31
N LEU A 22 22.71 52.76 -43.72
CA LEU A 22 21.46 52.64 -42.97
C LEU A 22 21.07 51.18 -42.74
N ASN A 23 21.22 50.35 -43.78
CA ASN A 23 20.97 48.90 -43.67
C ASN A 23 21.87 48.25 -42.62
N LYS A 24 23.18 48.57 -42.64
CA LYS A 24 24.16 47.96 -41.74
C LYS A 24 24.11 48.54 -40.31
N LEU A 25 23.91 49.85 -40.15
CA LEU A 25 23.93 50.52 -38.84
C LEU A 25 22.60 50.51 -38.11
N LEU A 26 21.46 50.46 -38.82
CA LEU A 26 20.14 50.64 -38.20
C LEU A 26 19.21 49.44 -38.44
N PHE A 27 18.93 49.08 -39.69
CA PHE A 27 17.94 48.03 -39.95
C PHE A 27 18.36 46.66 -39.44
N GLN A 28 19.61 46.24 -39.70
CA GLN A 28 20.11 44.96 -39.20
C GLN A 28 20.10 44.83 -37.67
N PRO A 29 20.67 45.77 -36.88
CA PRO A 29 20.63 45.65 -35.42
C PRO A 29 19.21 45.75 -34.85
N LEU A 30 18.34 46.59 -35.45
CA LEU A 30 16.95 46.70 -35.01
C LEU A 30 16.19 45.38 -35.18
N LEU A 31 16.32 44.74 -36.36
CA LEU A 31 15.67 43.45 -36.64
C LEU A 31 16.21 42.36 -35.72
N LYS A 32 17.53 42.29 -35.49
CA LYS A 32 18.13 41.33 -34.55
C LYS A 32 17.55 41.46 -33.14
N ILE A 33 17.36 42.69 -32.64
CA ILE A 33 16.78 42.90 -31.30
C ILE A 33 15.32 42.45 -31.25
N LEU A 34 14.54 42.71 -32.31
CA LEU A 34 13.15 42.26 -32.41
C LEU A 34 13.05 40.73 -32.45
N ASP A 35 13.92 40.07 -33.19
CA ASP A 35 13.98 38.61 -33.27
C ASP A 35 14.39 37.99 -31.93
N ILE A 36 15.45 38.50 -31.28
CA ILE A 36 15.87 38.04 -29.94
C ILE A 36 14.72 38.19 -28.93
N ARG A 37 13.98 39.30 -28.96
CA ARG A 37 12.83 39.51 -28.06
C ARG A 37 11.70 38.52 -28.35
N ARG A 38 11.40 38.28 -29.63
CA ARG A 38 10.39 37.30 -30.04
C ARG A 38 10.78 35.90 -29.60
N GLU A 39 12.00 35.47 -29.89
CA GLU A 39 12.55 34.16 -29.50
C GLU A 39 12.51 33.98 -27.99
N ARG A 40 13.06 34.92 -27.21
CA ARG A 40 13.00 34.84 -25.74
C ARG A 40 11.59 34.72 -25.21
N THR A 41 10.63 35.46 -25.79
CA THR A 41 9.23 35.39 -25.35
C THR A 41 8.62 34.02 -25.64
N ILE A 42 8.88 33.46 -26.82
CA ILE A 42 8.39 32.14 -27.22
C ILE A 42 9.05 31.06 -26.36
N GLU A 43 10.36 31.10 -26.19
CA GLU A 43 11.11 30.15 -25.37
C GLU A 43 10.64 30.17 -23.91
N MET A 44 10.45 31.35 -23.32
CA MET A 44 9.97 31.47 -21.95
C MET A 44 8.58 30.88 -21.78
N ARG A 45 7.68 31.11 -22.75
CA ARG A 45 6.34 30.49 -22.76
C ARG A 45 6.42 28.97 -22.90
N GLN A 46 7.25 28.47 -23.81
CA GLN A 46 7.43 27.03 -23.99
C GLN A 46 8.04 26.36 -22.75
N LYS A 47 9.02 27.00 -22.11
CA LYS A 47 9.60 26.51 -20.84
C LYS A 47 8.57 26.49 -19.73
N ALA A 48 7.79 27.55 -19.58
CA ALA A 48 6.72 27.60 -18.58
C ALA A 48 5.66 26.50 -18.81
N GLN A 49 5.27 26.27 -20.07
CA GLN A 49 4.32 25.21 -20.40
C GLN A 49 4.88 23.82 -20.10
N LYS A 50 6.13 23.54 -20.48
CA LYS A 50 6.81 22.28 -20.17
C LYS A 50 6.96 22.05 -18.67
N GLU A 51 7.27 23.09 -17.91
CA GLU A 51 7.37 23.01 -16.46
C GLU A 51 6.00 22.68 -15.85
N LEU A 52 4.93 23.34 -16.31
CA LEU A 52 3.57 23.02 -15.84
C LEU A 52 3.17 21.58 -16.15
N GLU A 53 3.45 21.09 -17.36
CA GLU A 53 3.18 19.70 -17.75
C GLU A 53 3.99 18.70 -16.90
N TYR A 54 5.27 19.00 -16.67
CA TYR A 54 6.13 18.18 -15.82
C TYR A 54 5.62 18.14 -14.37
N GLN A 55 5.25 19.28 -13.80
CA GLN A 55 4.70 19.35 -12.44
C GLN A 55 3.37 18.62 -12.32
N GLN A 56 2.49 18.70 -13.33
CA GLN A 56 1.24 17.95 -13.36
C GLN A 56 1.49 16.44 -13.42
N ALA A 57 2.39 15.99 -14.30
CA ALA A 57 2.75 14.57 -14.40
C ALA A 57 3.36 14.05 -13.09
N LEU A 58 4.24 14.82 -12.45
CA LEU A 58 4.84 14.48 -11.17
C LEU A 58 3.80 14.38 -10.05
N LEU A 59 2.83 15.30 -10.01
CA LEU A 59 1.74 15.28 -9.03
C LEU A 59 0.84 14.06 -9.24
N GLU A 60 0.52 13.73 -10.50
CA GLU A 60 -0.29 12.57 -10.84
C GLU A 60 0.42 11.26 -10.46
N GLU A 61 1.71 11.13 -10.78
CA GLU A 61 2.51 9.97 -10.38
C GLU A 61 2.55 9.84 -8.85
N TYR A 62 2.83 10.93 -8.14
CA TYR A 62 2.90 10.94 -6.68
C TYR A 62 1.56 10.54 -6.06
N THR A 63 0.45 11.10 -6.55
CA THR A 63 -0.90 10.78 -6.06
C THR A 63 -1.26 9.33 -6.35
N SER A 64 -0.90 8.82 -7.53
CA SER A 64 -1.09 7.43 -7.93
C SER A 64 -0.31 6.48 -7.01
N ARG A 65 0.98 6.76 -6.75
CA ARG A 65 1.82 5.98 -5.83
C ARG A 65 1.23 5.95 -4.43
N ILE A 66 0.85 7.10 -3.87
CA ILE A 66 0.19 7.14 -2.55
C ILE A 66 -1.07 6.28 -2.53
N LYS A 67 -1.90 6.35 -3.56
CA LYS A 67 -3.12 5.55 -3.66
C LYS A 67 -2.82 4.06 -3.71
N GLN A 68 -1.82 3.65 -4.50
CA GLN A 68 -1.38 2.25 -4.61
C GLN A 68 -0.85 1.72 -3.28
N GLU A 69 0.03 2.47 -2.60
CA GLU A 69 0.58 2.09 -1.30
C GLU A 69 -0.51 2.00 -0.22
N LYS A 70 -1.47 2.94 -0.20
CA LYS A 70 -2.62 2.85 0.71
C LYS A 70 -3.46 1.60 0.44
N GLN A 71 -3.73 1.29 -0.83
CA GLN A 71 -4.46 0.07 -1.19
C GLN A 71 -3.70 -1.19 -0.80
N ALA A 72 -2.38 -1.23 -1.00
CA ALA A 72 -1.53 -2.32 -0.55
C ALA A 72 -1.57 -2.49 0.98
N GLY A 73 -1.49 -1.39 1.73
CA GLY A 73 -1.61 -1.38 3.18
C GLY A 73 -2.96 -1.91 3.68
N TYR A 74 -4.08 -1.49 3.06
CA TYR A 74 -5.40 -2.02 3.40
C TYR A 74 -5.52 -3.52 3.10
N ARG A 75 -5.04 -3.98 1.94
CA ARG A 75 -5.04 -5.41 1.59
C ARG A 75 -4.22 -6.23 2.59
N LEU A 76 -3.05 -5.73 2.98
CA LEU A 76 -2.21 -6.39 3.98
C LEU A 76 -2.93 -6.47 5.33
N ALA A 77 -3.50 -5.37 5.80
CA ALA A 77 -4.25 -5.35 7.06
C ALA A 77 -5.44 -6.32 7.05
N ASP A 78 -6.19 -6.39 5.95
CA ASP A 78 -7.31 -7.32 5.81
C ASP A 78 -6.84 -8.78 5.75
N SER A 79 -5.73 -9.06 5.05
CA SER A 79 -5.15 -10.41 5.05
C SER A 79 -4.68 -10.86 6.44
N LEU A 80 -4.06 -9.94 7.21
CA LEU A 80 -3.61 -10.22 8.57
C LEU A 80 -4.79 -10.45 9.51
N ARG A 81 -5.87 -9.65 9.38
CA ARG A 81 -7.11 -9.88 10.14
C ARG A 81 -7.75 -11.21 9.80
N ALA A 82 -7.84 -11.56 8.52
CA ALA A 82 -8.41 -12.84 8.09
C ALA A 82 -7.59 -14.02 8.63
N ALA A 83 -6.25 -13.96 8.53
CA ALA A 83 -5.36 -14.97 9.07
C ALA A 83 -5.51 -15.11 10.60
N ALA A 84 -5.54 -13.99 11.33
CA ALA A 84 -5.72 -14.00 12.78
C ALA A 84 -7.09 -14.58 13.20
N LEU A 85 -8.16 -14.28 12.44
CA LEU A 85 -9.48 -14.86 12.69
C LEU A 85 -9.49 -16.38 12.46
N GLN A 86 -8.84 -16.84 11.40
CA GLN A 86 -8.72 -18.26 11.09
C GLN A 86 -7.90 -18.99 12.15
N GLU A 87 -6.75 -18.43 12.56
CA GLU A 87 -5.91 -18.99 13.62
C GLU A 87 -6.67 -19.06 14.94
N ARG A 88 -7.40 -17.98 15.30
CA ARG A 88 -8.27 -17.98 16.49
C ARG A 88 -9.32 -19.08 16.42
N GLN A 89 -9.95 -19.28 15.27
CA GLN A 89 -10.96 -20.32 15.09
C GLN A 89 -10.35 -21.73 15.23
N GLN A 90 -9.16 -21.95 14.66
CA GLN A 90 -8.43 -23.21 14.80
C GLN A 90 -8.03 -23.48 16.25
N ALA A 91 -7.47 -22.49 16.94
CA ALA A 91 -7.09 -22.60 18.35
C ALA A 91 -8.31 -22.90 19.24
N MET A 92 -9.44 -22.23 19.00
CA MET A 92 -10.69 -22.50 19.74
C MET A 92 -11.26 -23.89 19.44
N ALA A 93 -11.16 -24.36 18.18
CA ALA A 93 -11.59 -25.70 17.83
C ALA A 93 -10.73 -26.76 18.51
N GLN A 94 -9.41 -26.60 18.49
CA GLN A 94 -8.47 -27.49 19.17
C GLN A 94 -8.73 -27.54 20.68
N ALA A 95 -8.86 -26.37 21.32
CA ALA A 95 -9.15 -26.28 22.75
C ALA A 95 -10.46 -26.98 23.13
N ARG A 96 -11.48 -26.92 22.26
CA ARG A 96 -12.75 -27.66 22.47
C ARG A 96 -12.55 -29.16 22.37
N THR A 97 -11.84 -29.63 21.33
CA THR A 97 -11.53 -31.05 21.17
C THR A 97 -10.73 -31.59 22.35
N ASP A 98 -9.73 -30.85 22.82
CA ASP A 98 -8.92 -31.22 23.98
C ASP A 98 -9.78 -31.29 25.24
N ALA A 99 -10.66 -30.29 25.46
CA ALA A 99 -11.59 -30.30 26.59
C ALA A 99 -12.57 -31.48 26.55
N GLU A 100 -13.09 -31.83 25.37
CA GLU A 100 -13.96 -33.01 25.18
C GLU A 100 -13.22 -34.32 25.47
N GLN A 101 -11.95 -34.42 25.06
CA GLN A 101 -11.11 -35.59 25.37
C GLN A 101 -10.85 -35.72 26.87
N VAL A 102 -10.49 -34.62 27.55
CA VAL A 102 -10.27 -34.60 29.00
C VAL A 102 -11.56 -35.00 29.73
N LEU A 103 -12.71 -34.45 29.33
CA LEU A 103 -13.99 -34.79 29.93
C LEU A 103 -14.34 -36.27 29.74
N LYS A 104 -14.04 -36.82 28.56
CA LYS A 104 -14.25 -38.25 28.28
C LYS A 104 -13.36 -39.12 29.16
N GLN A 105 -12.06 -38.81 29.24
CA GLN A 105 -11.11 -39.54 30.09
C GLN A 105 -11.55 -39.51 31.56
N ALA A 106 -11.89 -38.34 32.09
CA ALA A 106 -12.38 -38.21 33.46
C ALA A 106 -13.66 -39.03 33.72
N LYS A 107 -14.60 -39.08 32.76
CA LYS A 107 -15.81 -39.92 32.88
C LYS A 107 -15.47 -41.41 32.90
N ASP A 108 -14.54 -41.84 32.07
CA ASP A 108 -14.13 -43.24 31.98
C ASP A 108 -13.36 -43.66 33.26
N GLU A 109 -12.51 -42.79 33.80
CA GLU A 109 -11.83 -42.98 35.09
C GLU A 109 -12.83 -43.09 36.25
N ILE A 110 -13.79 -42.16 36.36
CA ILE A 110 -14.83 -42.19 37.39
C ILE A 110 -15.63 -43.50 37.32
N ARG A 111 -15.99 -43.96 36.11
CA ARG A 111 -16.69 -45.23 35.93
C ARG A 111 -15.86 -46.42 36.40
N ALA A 112 -14.58 -46.46 36.02
CA ALA A 112 -13.68 -47.52 36.45
C ALA A 112 -13.48 -47.54 37.97
N GLU A 113 -13.38 -46.36 38.59
CA GLU A 113 -13.24 -46.24 40.04
C GLU A 113 -14.52 -46.62 40.78
N ALA A 114 -15.68 -46.25 40.26
CA ALA A 114 -16.98 -46.65 40.80
C ALA A 114 -17.19 -48.16 40.76
N GLU A 115 -16.82 -48.83 39.66
CA GLU A 115 -16.89 -50.30 39.57
C GLU A 115 -15.91 -50.98 40.54
N LYS A 116 -14.67 -50.46 40.70
CA LYS A 116 -13.73 -50.94 41.72
C LYS A 116 -14.25 -50.75 43.14
N ALA A 117 -14.92 -49.63 43.42
CA ALA A 117 -15.52 -49.38 44.73
C ALA A 117 -16.70 -50.32 45.01
N ARG A 118 -17.55 -50.57 44.01
CA ARG A 118 -18.65 -51.55 44.11
C ARG A 118 -18.16 -52.95 44.42
N HIS A 119 -17.13 -53.43 43.71
CA HIS A 119 -16.54 -54.74 43.97
C HIS A 119 -15.98 -54.85 45.40
N ARG A 120 -15.27 -53.83 45.89
CA ARG A 120 -14.79 -53.79 47.28
C ARG A 120 -15.93 -53.85 48.29
N LEU A 121 -16.97 -53.03 48.10
CA LEU A 121 -18.15 -53.02 48.99
C LEU A 121 -18.87 -54.37 49.00
N GLN A 122 -18.96 -55.08 47.88
CA GLN A 122 -19.53 -56.43 47.83
C GLN A 122 -18.73 -57.42 48.68
N GLN A 123 -17.40 -57.42 48.56
CA GLN A 123 -16.52 -58.29 49.37
C GLN A 123 -16.62 -57.97 50.86
N GLU A 124 -16.58 -56.68 51.22
CA GLU A 124 -16.74 -56.23 52.61
C GLU A 124 -18.13 -56.60 53.17
N SER A 125 -19.17 -56.53 52.35
CA SER A 125 -20.53 -56.90 52.76
C SER A 125 -20.65 -58.41 53.04
N GLU A 126 -20.00 -59.26 52.24
CA GLU A 126 -19.95 -60.70 52.48
C GLU A 126 -19.19 -61.03 53.78
N GLU A 127 -18.05 -60.39 54.03
CA GLU A 127 -17.30 -60.55 55.30
C GLU A 127 -18.14 -60.13 56.51
N VAL A 128 -18.83 -58.98 56.43
CA VAL A 128 -19.71 -58.50 57.49
C VAL A 128 -20.88 -59.45 57.71
N ALA A 129 -21.48 -60.00 56.65
CA ALA A 129 -22.56 -60.98 56.76
C ALA A 129 -22.10 -62.25 57.50
N VAL A 130 -20.93 -62.80 57.15
CA VAL A 130 -20.34 -63.96 57.83
C VAL A 130 -20.08 -63.67 59.32
N LEU A 131 -19.53 -62.49 59.65
CA LEU A 131 -19.32 -62.06 61.04
C LEU A 131 -20.63 -61.99 61.83
N ILE A 132 -21.69 -61.45 61.24
CA ILE A 132 -23.02 -61.39 61.87
C ILE A 132 -23.58 -62.80 62.09
N THR A 133 -23.51 -63.67 61.08
CA THR A 133 -24.02 -65.06 61.20
C THR A 133 -23.26 -65.84 62.27
N ALA A 134 -21.92 -65.72 62.33
CA ALA A 134 -21.10 -66.33 63.36
C ALA A 134 -21.47 -65.83 64.77
N ARG A 135 -21.75 -64.54 64.93
CA ARG A 135 -22.14 -63.95 66.22
C ARG A 135 -23.52 -64.41 66.69
N ILE A 136 -24.46 -64.64 65.77
CA ILE A 136 -25.80 -65.15 66.08
C ILE A 136 -25.75 -66.63 66.47
N LEU A 137 -24.99 -67.46 65.73
CA LEU A 137 -24.85 -68.90 66.00
C LEU A 137 -24.10 -69.23 67.30
N GLN A 138 -23.20 -68.37 67.77
CA GLN A 138 -22.56 -68.53 69.10
C GLN A 138 -23.52 -68.32 70.29
N ARG A 139 -24.75 -67.85 70.05
CA ARG A 139 -25.71 -67.48 71.10
C ARG A 139 -26.87 -68.47 71.23
N SER A 140 -26.87 -69.55 70.45
CA SER A 140 -27.76 -70.71 70.53
C SER A 140 -26.95 -71.95 70.87
#